data_AF-A0AAN9LUJ1-F1
#
_entry.id   AF-A0AAN9LUJ1-F1
#
_cell.length_a   1.000
_cell.length_b   1.000
_cell.length_c   1.000
_cell.angle_alpha   90.00
_cell.angle_beta   90.00
_cell.angle_gamma   90.00
#
_symmetry.space_group_name_H-M   'P 1'
#
loop_
_entity.id
_entity.type
_entity.pdbx_description
1 polymer ?
#
loop_
_entity_poly.entity_id
_entity_poly.type
_entity_poly.pdbx_seq_one_letter_code
_entity_poly.pdbx_strand_id
1 'polypeptide(L)'
;MTEEVKFKTRSNSVSETIRTFSKQKIEYKLNCFNGKMTERCPEDPYPRTFEEDEDSSTAASCPEYFKWINEDLKPWKKTGITREMIEMGEKLAQFRLVIINGTAYFKKYEDAFQTRDVFTIWGILQLLRLYPGKIPDLELLFQTGDVTVVNKRRYQTPKPMSPPPLFHYCGRKSAYDIVFPDWTFWGWGELGIRPWEGILQKIQEGNKKTKWKDRIPYAFWKGNPRVSLNRYELTKCNASSQNDSYAQIYSVHWDKEIAQSFRNTKLEDQCTHRYKIYAEGVAWSVSEKYIVACDSMTLFIEPIFYDFFTRSMVPLKHYWPIRAQSMCEDIKYAVEWGNANPDKAEAIGKAGTSFIEENLSMKYVYDYMFHLLTAYARLSRFEPTIPVGGVKICSEIACSMDGLWEQYLIESMVKSPSDTPPCTMPSPYDEDETEES
;
A
#
# COMPACT_ATOMS: atom_id res chain seq x y z
N MET A 1 -33.79 -13.07 73.81
CA MET A 1 -34.38 -13.05 72.45
C MET A 1 -35.31 -11.86 72.43
N THR A 2 -35.03 -10.72 71.81
CA THR A 2 -34.11 -10.29 70.75
C THR A 2 -33.92 -8.79 70.98
N GLU A 3 -32.70 -8.28 71.13
CA GLU A 3 -32.47 -6.84 71.25
C GLU A 3 -31.64 -6.34 70.05
N GLU A 4 -32.28 -5.48 69.27
CA GLU A 4 -31.67 -4.64 68.24
C GLU A 4 -30.67 -3.67 68.89
N VAL A 5 -29.46 -3.57 68.34
CA VAL A 5 -28.62 -2.38 68.52
C VAL A 5 -28.35 -1.76 67.15
N LYS A 6 -29.06 -0.66 66.90
CA LYS A 6 -28.82 0.27 65.78
C LYS A 6 -27.50 1.00 66.00
N PHE A 7 -26.54 0.83 65.10
CA PHE A 7 -25.38 1.71 65.01
C PHE A 7 -25.68 2.90 64.09
N LYS A 8 -25.70 4.11 64.67
CA LYS A 8 -25.78 5.39 63.95
C LYS A 8 -24.40 6.05 63.94
N THR A 9 -23.80 6.05 62.75
CA THR A 9 -22.97 7.09 62.10
C THR A 9 -22.17 8.08 62.95
N ARG A 10 -20.86 8.21 62.64
CA ARG A 10 -20.33 9.42 61.95
C ARG A 10 -18.89 9.28 61.41
N SER A 11 -18.79 9.64 60.13
CA SER A 11 -17.70 10.31 59.39
C SER A 11 -16.24 9.92 59.64
N ASN A 12 -15.56 9.52 58.56
CA ASN A 12 -14.38 10.24 58.11
C ASN A 12 -14.34 10.28 56.58
N SER A 13 -14.24 11.50 56.06
CA SER A 13 -14.01 11.85 54.67
C SER A 13 -12.59 11.48 54.28
N VAL A 14 -12.41 10.69 53.22
CA VAL A 14 -11.17 10.66 52.46
C VAL A 14 -11.52 10.98 51.01
N SER A 15 -11.10 12.17 50.60
CA SER A 15 -11.14 12.65 49.23
C SER A 15 -10.06 11.89 48.45
N GLU A 16 -10.43 10.85 47.71
CA GLU A 16 -9.57 10.30 46.66
C GLU A 16 -9.67 11.20 45.44
N THR A 17 -8.72 12.12 45.35
CA THR A 17 -8.46 12.91 44.15
C THR A 17 -7.85 11.98 43.10
N ILE A 18 -8.69 11.42 42.22
CA ILE A 18 -8.22 10.80 40.98
C ILE A 18 -7.60 11.91 40.12
N ARG A 19 -6.27 12.05 40.19
CA ARG A 19 -5.52 12.83 39.19
C ARG A 19 -5.45 12.00 37.92
N THR A 20 -6.44 12.16 37.05
CA THR A 20 -6.27 11.84 35.62
C THR A 20 -5.20 12.78 35.07
N PHE A 21 -3.96 12.30 35.01
CA PHE A 21 -2.94 12.93 34.19
C PHE A 21 -3.34 12.74 32.73
N SER A 22 -3.98 13.75 32.15
CA SER A 22 -4.10 13.86 30.70
C SER A 22 -2.68 13.94 30.13
N LYS A 23 -2.12 12.82 29.65
CA LYS A 23 -0.88 12.85 28.85
C LYS A 23 -1.12 13.83 27.69
N GLN A 24 -0.29 14.86 27.61
CA GLN A 24 -0.42 15.90 26.60
C GLN A 24 -0.15 15.26 25.23
N LYS A 25 -1.18 15.14 24.39
CA LYS A 25 -1.05 14.46 23.09
C LYS A 25 -0.05 15.23 22.23
N ILE A 26 1.05 14.59 21.87
CA ILE A 26 2.08 15.19 21.01
C ILE A 26 1.47 15.38 19.63
N GLU A 27 1.42 16.63 19.16
CA GLU A 27 0.95 16.98 17.82
C GLU A 27 2.14 17.46 16.97
N TYR A 28 2.36 16.80 15.84
CA TYR A 28 3.39 17.13 14.89
C TYR A 28 2.99 18.27 13.97
N LYS A 29 3.89 19.23 13.79
CA LYS A 29 3.77 20.35 12.84
C LYS A 29 4.97 20.39 11.92
N LEU A 30 4.78 20.90 10.71
CA LEU A 30 5.87 21.11 9.76
C LEU A 30 6.50 22.49 10.00
N ASN A 31 7.82 22.55 10.02
CA ASN A 31 8.57 23.79 10.16
C ASN A 31 8.94 24.36 8.77
N CYS A 32 7.96 24.94 8.08
CA CYS A 32 8.19 25.58 6.78
C CYS A 32 8.65 27.04 6.98
N PHE A 33 9.89 27.38 6.60
CA PHE A 33 10.37 28.77 6.58
C PHE A 33 10.29 29.35 5.16
N ASN A 34 9.47 30.39 4.96
CA ASN A 34 9.41 31.23 3.74
C ASN A 34 9.38 30.50 2.37
N GLY A 35 8.77 29.31 2.27
CA GLY A 35 8.49 28.64 0.98
C GLY A 35 9.73 28.28 0.13
N LYS A 36 10.93 28.28 0.73
CA LYS A 36 12.15 27.79 0.10
C LYS A 36 12.85 26.90 1.10
N MET A 37 13.40 25.78 0.62
CA MET A 37 14.21 24.85 1.40
C MET A 37 15.08 25.63 2.38
N THR A 38 14.79 25.54 3.68
CA THR A 38 15.93 25.54 4.60
C THR A 38 16.67 24.27 4.22
N GLU A 39 17.91 24.39 3.76
CA GLU A 39 18.77 23.27 3.34
C GLU A 39 18.97 22.20 4.44
N ARG A 40 18.28 22.30 5.57
CA ARG A 40 18.43 21.50 6.76
C ARG A 40 17.06 21.19 7.34
N CYS A 41 16.85 19.90 7.57
CA CYS A 41 15.85 19.44 8.53
C CYS A 41 16.05 20.15 9.86
N PRO A 42 14.98 20.43 10.62
CA PRO A 42 15.11 20.99 11.96
C PRO A 42 16.05 20.12 12.82
N GLU A 43 16.71 20.73 13.81
CA GLU A 43 17.71 20.02 14.62
C GLU A 43 17.11 18.83 15.38
N ASP A 44 15.85 18.95 15.83
CA ASP A 44 15.11 17.87 16.49
C ASP A 44 13.59 17.99 16.25
N PRO A 45 13.07 17.57 15.08
CA PRO A 45 11.71 17.91 14.70
C PRO A 45 10.65 17.05 15.41
N TYR A 46 10.99 15.83 15.83
CA TYR A 46 10.04 14.85 16.34
C TYR A 46 10.65 14.03 17.51
N PRO A 47 9.84 13.62 18.51
CA PRO A 47 10.29 12.77 19.62
C PRO A 47 10.90 11.49 19.07
N ARG A 48 11.99 11.03 19.69
CA ARG A 48 12.69 9.80 19.29
C ARG A 48 12.24 8.58 20.10
N THR A 49 11.46 8.82 21.14
CA THR A 49 10.91 7.82 22.05
C THR A 49 9.50 8.25 22.43
N PHE A 50 8.59 7.27 22.47
CA PHE A 50 7.22 7.47 22.94
C PHE A 50 6.81 6.23 23.74
N GLU A 51 6.47 6.43 25.01
CA GLU A 51 5.96 5.36 25.88
C GLU A 51 4.47 5.16 25.60
N GLU A 52 4.13 3.96 25.10
CA GLU A 52 2.75 3.52 24.91
C GLU A 52 2.02 3.44 26.25
N ASP A 53 0.70 3.61 26.22
CA ASP A 53 -0.11 3.37 27.40
C ASP A 53 -0.13 1.86 27.69
N GLU A 54 0.37 1.45 28.86
CA GLU A 54 0.42 0.06 29.33
C GLU A 54 -0.99 -0.60 29.38
N ASP A 55 -2.06 0.20 29.43
CA ASP A 55 -3.46 -0.25 29.42
C ASP A 55 -3.99 -0.63 28.02
N SER A 56 -3.21 -0.45 26.95
CA SER A 56 -3.58 -0.85 25.57
C SER A 56 -3.24 -2.33 25.33
N SER A 57 -3.73 -3.21 26.19
CA SER A 57 -3.42 -4.63 26.19
C SER A 57 -4.28 -5.39 25.17
N THR A 58 -3.92 -5.30 23.88
CA THR A 58 -3.87 -6.38 22.87
C THR A 58 -3.75 -5.76 21.48
N ALA A 59 -2.59 -5.91 20.83
CA ALA A 59 -2.44 -5.56 19.42
C ALA A 59 -3.34 -6.45 18.57
N ALA A 60 -4.11 -5.85 17.65
CA ALA A 60 -4.89 -6.61 16.66
C ALA A 60 -3.96 -7.54 15.85
N SER A 61 -4.49 -8.66 15.34
CA SER A 61 -3.75 -9.51 14.40
C SER A 61 -3.54 -8.76 13.09
N CYS A 62 -2.34 -8.86 12.50
CA CYS A 62 -2.12 -8.34 11.16
C CYS A 62 -2.91 -9.17 10.12
N PRO A 63 -3.32 -8.56 9.00
CA PRO A 63 -3.86 -9.26 7.86
C PRO A 63 -2.95 -10.40 7.35
N GLU A 64 -3.56 -11.45 6.80
CA GLU A 64 -2.87 -12.65 6.33
C GLU A 64 -1.76 -12.37 5.31
N TYR A 65 -1.89 -11.31 4.50
CA TYR A 65 -0.89 -10.97 3.49
C TYR A 65 0.48 -10.60 4.09
N PHE A 66 0.56 -10.27 5.37
CA PHE A 66 1.83 -9.99 6.05
C PHE A 66 2.75 -11.21 6.06
N LYS A 67 2.21 -12.44 6.00
CA LYS A 67 3.01 -13.67 5.92
C LYS A 67 3.96 -13.66 4.72
N TRP A 68 3.59 -12.99 3.63
CA TRP A 68 4.39 -12.90 2.42
C TRP A 68 5.72 -12.15 2.60
N ILE A 69 5.86 -11.34 3.66
CA ILE A 69 7.15 -10.74 4.04
C ILE A 69 8.22 -11.84 4.20
N ASN A 70 7.85 -12.98 4.79
CA ASN A 70 8.80 -14.09 5.00
C ASN A 70 9.27 -14.69 3.68
N GLU A 71 8.37 -14.84 2.71
CA GLU A 71 8.71 -15.38 1.39
C GLU A 71 9.54 -14.39 0.57
N ASP A 72 9.20 -13.10 0.62
CA ASP A 72 9.95 -12.07 -0.09
C ASP A 72 11.38 -11.92 0.46
N LEU A 73 11.59 -12.12 1.77
CA LEU A 73 12.91 -12.06 2.42
C LEU A 73 13.66 -13.40 2.49
N LYS A 74 13.00 -14.51 2.11
CA LYS A 74 13.56 -15.87 2.11
C LYS A 74 14.94 -15.99 1.44
N PRO A 75 15.25 -15.30 0.31
CA PRO A 75 16.56 -15.41 -0.34
C PRO A 75 17.75 -15.06 0.56
N TRP A 76 17.54 -14.22 1.57
CA TRP A 76 18.60 -13.77 2.49
C TRP A 76 18.52 -14.40 3.87
N LYS A 77 17.53 -15.26 4.16
CA LYS A 77 17.31 -15.85 5.49
C LYS A 77 18.54 -16.61 6.01
N LYS A 78 19.26 -17.32 5.14
CA LYS A 78 20.42 -18.15 5.51
C LYS A 78 21.74 -17.35 5.53
N THR A 79 21.99 -16.55 4.48
CA THR A 79 23.27 -15.85 4.31
C THR A 79 23.31 -14.49 5.00
N GLY A 80 22.15 -13.90 5.26
CA GLY A 80 22.03 -12.47 5.55
C GLY A 80 22.32 -11.62 4.32
N ILE A 81 22.23 -10.31 4.53
CA ILE A 81 22.52 -9.26 3.55
C ILE A 81 23.91 -8.69 3.88
N THR A 82 24.82 -8.72 2.91
CA THR A 82 26.17 -8.18 3.06
C THR A 82 26.33 -6.82 2.39
N ARG A 83 27.39 -6.10 2.76
CA ARG A 83 27.75 -4.79 2.20
C ARG A 83 27.90 -4.86 0.68
N GLU A 84 28.50 -5.93 0.18
CA GLU A 84 28.73 -6.16 -1.25
C GLU A 84 27.42 -6.37 -2.01
N MET A 85 26.38 -6.94 -1.37
CA MET A 85 25.06 -7.09 -2.01
C MET A 85 24.39 -5.73 -2.21
N ILE A 86 24.52 -4.81 -1.25
CA ILE A 86 24.02 -3.44 -1.38
C ILE A 86 24.80 -2.71 -2.47
N GLU A 87 26.13 -2.76 -2.45
CA GLU A 87 26.96 -2.09 -3.45
C GLU A 87 26.70 -2.61 -4.87
N MET A 88 26.49 -3.93 -5.03
CA MET A 88 26.13 -4.53 -6.32
C MET A 88 24.75 -4.08 -6.83
N GLY A 89 23.82 -3.83 -5.91
CA GLY A 89 22.45 -3.43 -6.19
C GLY A 89 22.30 -1.94 -6.56
N GLU A 90 23.28 -1.08 -6.28
CA GLU A 90 23.15 0.38 -6.49
C GLU A 90 22.75 0.73 -7.92
N LYS A 91 23.33 0.06 -8.92
CA LYS A 91 23.00 0.27 -10.35
C LYS A 91 21.58 -0.14 -10.77
N LEU A 92 20.85 -0.83 -9.87
CA LEU A 92 19.48 -1.27 -10.09
C LEU A 92 18.48 -0.40 -9.33
N ALA A 93 18.93 0.59 -8.56
CA ALA A 93 18.10 1.41 -7.69
C ALA A 93 18.08 2.86 -8.16
N GLN A 94 16.93 3.53 -8.04
CA GLN A 94 16.87 4.98 -8.20
C GLN A 94 17.41 5.70 -6.97
N PHE A 95 17.31 5.08 -5.79
CA PHE A 95 17.86 5.66 -4.58
C PHE A 95 18.25 4.63 -3.52
N ARG A 96 19.09 5.10 -2.59
CA ARG A 96 19.40 4.45 -1.31
C ARG A 96 18.86 5.29 -0.17
N LEU A 97 18.20 4.63 0.77
CA LEU A 97 17.72 5.24 2.01
C LEU A 97 18.38 4.54 3.20
N VAL A 98 18.80 5.33 4.18
CA VAL A 98 19.46 4.86 5.40
C VAL A 98 18.72 5.44 6.61
N ILE A 99 18.38 4.59 7.57
CA ILE A 99 17.80 5.00 8.86
C ILE A 99 18.87 4.73 9.92
N ILE A 100 19.24 5.77 10.67
CA ILE A 100 20.15 5.67 11.82
C ILE A 100 19.55 6.45 12.97
N ASN A 101 19.31 5.79 14.10
CA ASN A 101 18.73 6.38 15.30
C ASN A 101 17.44 7.18 15.01
N GLY A 102 16.54 6.58 14.23
CA GLY A 102 15.28 7.20 13.81
C GLY A 102 15.40 8.35 12.80
N THR A 103 16.60 8.66 12.32
CA THR A 103 16.83 9.71 11.30
C THR A 103 17.03 9.08 9.92
N ALA A 104 16.26 9.56 8.94
CA ALA A 104 16.39 9.13 7.56
C ALA A 104 17.41 9.98 6.78
N TYR A 105 18.23 9.30 6.00
CA TYR A 105 19.16 9.86 5.04
C TYR A 105 18.88 9.25 3.67
N PHE A 106 19.04 10.05 2.62
CA PHE A 106 18.71 9.65 1.27
C PHE A 106 19.86 10.01 0.33
N LYS A 107 20.17 9.10 -0.58
CA LYS A 107 21.07 9.33 -1.71
C LYS A 107 20.34 8.95 -2.99
N LYS A 108 20.21 9.92 -3.88
CA LYS A 108 19.67 9.72 -5.23
C LYS A 108 20.77 9.14 -6.13
N TYR A 109 20.41 8.13 -6.91
CA TYR A 109 21.25 7.57 -7.99
C TYR A 109 20.73 8.00 -9.36
N GLU A 110 19.41 7.94 -9.57
CA GLU A 110 18.75 8.30 -10.82
C GLU A 110 17.43 9.03 -10.56
N ASP A 111 16.89 9.70 -11.57
CA ASP A 111 15.57 10.31 -11.51
C ASP A 111 14.46 9.25 -11.49
N ALA A 112 13.51 9.40 -10.55
CA ALA A 112 12.29 8.62 -10.57
C ALA A 112 11.34 9.14 -11.65
N PHE A 113 10.50 8.26 -12.19
CA PHE A 113 9.37 8.68 -13.01
C PHE A 113 8.40 9.47 -12.11
N GLN A 114 8.12 10.74 -12.45
CA GLN A 114 7.24 11.61 -11.66
C GLN A 114 7.71 11.70 -10.18
N THR A 115 6.81 12.01 -9.25
CA THR A 115 7.13 12.16 -7.80
C THR A 115 7.06 10.85 -7.01
N ARG A 116 7.28 9.70 -7.65
CA ARG A 116 7.21 8.39 -7.00
C ARG A 116 8.17 8.24 -5.82
N ASP A 117 9.41 8.72 -5.98
CA ASP A 117 10.42 8.74 -4.93
C ASP A 117 9.98 9.64 -3.76
N VAL A 118 9.50 10.85 -4.04
CA VAL A 118 9.03 11.81 -3.02
C VAL A 118 7.95 11.19 -2.12
N PHE A 119 6.89 10.63 -2.70
CA PHE A 119 5.79 10.04 -1.93
C PHE A 119 6.17 8.72 -1.23
N THR A 120 7.11 7.96 -1.79
CA THR A 120 7.64 6.75 -1.12
C THR A 120 8.49 7.11 0.10
N ILE A 121 9.37 8.10 -0.04
CA ILE A 121 10.16 8.64 1.07
C ILE A 121 9.22 9.26 2.11
N TRP A 122 8.19 9.99 1.67
CA TRP A 122 7.16 10.54 2.55
C TRP A 122 6.52 9.46 3.42
N GLY A 123 6.16 8.32 2.82
CA GLY A 123 5.62 7.18 3.54
C GLY A 123 6.54 6.66 4.64
N ILE A 124 7.83 6.49 4.34
CA ILE A 124 8.84 6.07 5.31
C ILE A 124 9.01 7.11 6.42
N LEU A 125 9.00 8.40 6.10
CA LEU A 125 9.05 9.47 7.10
C LEU A 125 7.82 9.48 8.01
N GLN A 126 6.63 9.20 7.46
CA GLN A 126 5.41 9.09 8.25
C GLN A 126 5.43 7.84 9.14
N LEU A 127 6.00 6.73 8.68
CA LEU A 127 6.22 5.55 9.51
C LEU A 127 7.13 5.87 10.72
N LEU A 128 8.22 6.60 10.51
CA LEU A 128 9.12 7.04 11.59
C LEU A 128 8.43 7.96 12.60
N ARG A 129 7.46 8.77 12.15
CA ARG A 129 6.61 9.59 13.03
C ARG A 129 5.58 8.77 13.80
N LEU A 130 5.00 7.76 13.16
CA LEU A 130 3.97 6.90 13.75
C LEU A 130 4.55 5.99 14.83
N TYR A 131 5.75 5.45 14.60
CA TYR A 131 6.46 4.56 15.52
C TYR A 131 7.88 5.06 15.87
N PRO A 132 8.00 6.20 16.59
CA PRO A 132 9.29 6.80 16.86
C PRO A 132 10.21 5.89 17.68
N GLY A 133 11.45 5.73 17.22
CA GLY A 133 12.47 4.91 17.87
C GLY A 133 12.26 3.39 17.73
N LYS A 134 11.20 2.94 17.04
CA LYS A 134 10.90 1.51 16.91
C LYS A 134 11.39 0.88 15.60
N ILE A 135 11.69 1.69 14.58
CA ILE A 135 12.29 1.21 13.33
C ILE A 135 13.79 1.02 13.56
N PRO A 136 14.36 -0.18 13.34
CA PRO A 136 15.79 -0.42 13.51
C PRO A 136 16.64 0.37 12.51
N ASP A 137 17.90 0.54 12.86
CA ASP A 137 18.90 1.06 11.92
C ASP A 137 19.01 0.11 10.72
N LEU A 138 18.92 0.66 9.51
CA LEU A 138 18.96 -0.11 8.27
C LEU A 138 19.41 0.76 7.09
N GLU A 139 19.79 0.09 6.01
CA GLU A 139 19.94 0.70 4.70
C GLU A 139 19.23 -0.15 3.65
N LEU A 140 18.52 0.52 2.75
CA LEU A 140 17.77 -0.12 1.68
C LEU A 140 18.04 0.56 0.35
N LEU A 141 17.89 -0.23 -0.70
CA LEU A 141 17.86 0.21 -2.09
C LEU A 141 16.44 0.15 -2.60
N PHE A 142 16.03 1.15 -3.38
CA PHE A 142 14.67 1.21 -3.90
C PHE A 142 14.65 1.42 -5.41
N GLN A 143 13.88 0.58 -6.10
CA GLN A 143 13.56 0.69 -7.52
C GLN A 143 12.14 1.25 -7.69
N THR A 144 12.02 2.42 -8.30
CA THR A 144 10.74 3.15 -8.45
C THR A 144 10.05 2.94 -9.80
N GLY A 145 10.66 2.14 -10.69
CA GLY A 145 10.11 1.79 -12.00
C GLY A 145 8.92 0.84 -11.93
N ASP A 146 8.43 0.43 -13.11
CA ASP A 146 7.27 -0.46 -13.22
C ASP A 146 7.65 -1.95 -13.20
N VAL A 147 8.81 -2.35 -13.74
CA VAL A 147 9.10 -3.78 -13.95
C VAL A 147 10.17 -4.26 -12.97
N THR A 148 9.90 -5.39 -12.29
CA THR A 148 10.88 -6.10 -11.44
C THR A 148 12.23 -6.30 -12.14
N VAL A 149 13.33 -6.06 -11.44
CA VAL A 149 14.68 -6.04 -12.05
C VAL A 149 15.62 -7.13 -11.53
N VAL A 150 15.29 -7.80 -10.42
CA VAL A 150 16.14 -8.85 -9.82
C VAL A 150 15.69 -10.25 -10.28
N ASN A 151 15.98 -10.58 -11.54
CA ASN A 151 15.53 -11.85 -12.14
C ASN A 151 16.18 -13.09 -11.49
N LYS A 152 15.36 -14.03 -11.01
CA LYS A 152 15.82 -15.25 -10.31
C LYS A 152 16.82 -16.07 -11.12
N ARG A 153 16.64 -16.18 -12.44
CA ARG A 153 17.51 -16.98 -13.33
C ARG A 153 18.97 -16.50 -13.32
N ARG A 154 19.23 -15.22 -13.02
CA ARG A 154 20.59 -14.67 -12.95
C ARG A 154 21.37 -15.14 -11.71
N TYR A 155 20.65 -15.53 -10.66
CA TYR A 155 21.22 -15.86 -9.34
C TYR A 155 21.15 -17.36 -9.03
N GLN A 156 20.34 -18.12 -9.77
CA GLN A 156 20.21 -19.58 -9.70
C GLN A 156 21.16 -20.33 -10.65
N THR A 157 22.33 -19.76 -10.96
CA THR A 157 23.33 -20.36 -11.86
C THR A 157 24.20 -21.41 -11.14
N PRO A 158 25.05 -22.21 -11.84
CA PRO A 158 25.88 -23.26 -11.23
C PRO A 158 26.82 -22.78 -10.12
N LYS A 159 27.09 -21.47 -10.06
CA LYS A 159 27.72 -20.81 -8.91
C LYS A 159 26.69 -19.83 -8.31
N PRO A 160 25.80 -20.29 -7.43
CA PRO A 160 24.74 -19.47 -6.87
C PRO A 160 25.34 -18.25 -6.18
N MET A 161 24.80 -17.07 -6.48
CA MET A 161 25.15 -15.82 -5.82
C MET A 161 23.87 -15.26 -5.19
N SER A 162 23.95 -14.80 -3.94
CA SER A 162 22.80 -14.16 -3.31
C SER A 162 22.42 -12.89 -4.09
N PRO A 163 21.12 -12.67 -4.35
CA PRO A 163 20.67 -11.47 -5.06
C PRO A 163 20.91 -10.20 -4.22
N PRO A 164 21.05 -9.02 -4.85
CA PRO A 164 20.98 -7.76 -4.12
C PRO A 164 19.56 -7.56 -3.57
N PRO A 165 19.38 -7.15 -2.31
CA PRO A 165 18.05 -6.79 -1.82
C PRO A 165 17.62 -5.45 -2.40
N LEU A 166 16.49 -5.46 -3.09
CA LEU A 166 15.98 -4.28 -3.77
C LEU A 166 14.47 -4.19 -3.52
N PHE A 167 14.05 -3.09 -2.92
CA PHE A 167 12.65 -2.79 -2.71
C PHE A 167 12.02 -2.31 -4.01
N HIS A 168 10.79 -2.76 -4.27
CA HIS A 168 10.03 -2.42 -5.47
C HIS A 168 8.54 -2.44 -5.14
N TYR A 169 7.74 -1.72 -5.90
CA TYR A 169 6.29 -1.69 -5.73
C TYR A 169 5.53 -2.94 -6.22
N CYS A 170 6.21 -3.92 -6.82
CA CYS A 170 5.60 -5.19 -7.18
C CYS A 170 6.61 -6.33 -7.18
N GLY A 171 6.09 -7.55 -7.13
CA GLY A 171 6.84 -8.78 -7.36
C GLY A 171 6.23 -9.60 -8.49
N ARG A 172 6.95 -10.67 -8.86
CA ARG A 172 6.46 -11.74 -9.73
C ARG A 172 7.20 -13.03 -9.40
N LYS A 173 6.64 -14.19 -9.76
CA LYS A 173 7.22 -15.52 -9.44
C LYS A 173 8.70 -15.65 -9.88
N SER A 174 9.09 -14.98 -10.96
CA SER A 174 10.46 -15.02 -11.53
C SER A 174 11.41 -13.92 -11.05
N ALA A 175 11.08 -13.15 -10.02
CA ALA A 175 11.91 -12.06 -9.50
C ALA A 175 12.12 -12.15 -7.98
N TYR A 176 13.20 -11.54 -7.47
CA TYR A 176 13.54 -11.44 -6.04
C TYR A 176 13.31 -10.04 -5.46
N ASP A 177 12.72 -9.11 -6.24
CA ASP A 177 12.37 -7.77 -5.75
C ASP A 177 11.47 -7.88 -4.50
N ILE A 178 11.76 -7.07 -3.48
CA ILE A 178 11.07 -7.05 -2.19
C ILE A 178 9.88 -6.11 -2.30
N VAL A 179 8.66 -6.62 -2.12
CA VAL A 179 7.45 -5.84 -2.39
C VAL A 179 7.16 -4.84 -1.27
N PHE A 180 6.97 -3.58 -1.64
CA PHE A 180 6.70 -2.45 -0.77
C PHE A 180 5.44 -1.69 -1.23
N PRO A 181 4.63 -1.11 -0.31
CA PRO A 181 3.46 -0.32 -0.71
C PRO A 181 3.80 0.79 -1.71
N ASP A 182 2.99 0.92 -2.76
CA ASP A 182 3.22 1.94 -3.78
C ASP A 182 3.06 3.39 -3.26
N TRP A 183 3.61 4.35 -3.99
CA TRP A 183 3.57 5.76 -3.62
C TRP A 183 2.14 6.32 -3.54
N THR A 184 1.18 5.71 -4.24
CA THR A 184 -0.18 6.21 -4.36
C THR A 184 -0.99 6.06 -3.07
N PHE A 185 -0.51 5.31 -2.09
CA PHE A 185 -1.08 5.31 -0.73
C PHE A 185 -1.05 6.70 -0.08
N TRP A 186 -0.01 7.48 -0.36
CA TRP A 186 0.15 8.85 0.13
C TRP A 186 -0.30 9.91 -0.89
N GLY A 187 -0.62 9.50 -2.11
CA GLY A 187 -1.19 10.36 -3.16
C GLY A 187 -0.44 10.28 -4.49
N TRP A 188 -1.06 10.83 -5.52
CA TRP A 188 -0.46 10.94 -6.85
C TRP A 188 -0.85 12.28 -7.48
N GLY A 189 -0.05 13.32 -7.18
CA GLY A 189 -0.33 14.71 -7.53
C GLY A 189 -0.48 14.93 -9.04
N GLU A 190 0.33 14.24 -9.85
CA GLU A 190 0.34 14.32 -11.31
C GLU A 190 -1.01 13.94 -11.94
N LEU A 191 -1.74 13.02 -11.31
CA LEU A 191 -3.05 12.55 -11.76
C LEU A 191 -4.21 13.09 -10.91
N GLY A 192 -3.91 13.90 -9.90
CA GLY A 192 -4.90 14.38 -8.94
C GLY A 192 -5.57 13.28 -8.13
N ILE A 193 -4.92 12.13 -7.94
CA ILE A 193 -5.45 11.05 -7.10
C ILE A 193 -5.05 11.33 -5.64
N ARG A 194 -6.05 11.51 -4.78
CA ARG A 194 -5.88 11.83 -3.36
C ARG A 194 -5.25 10.66 -2.59
N PRO A 195 -4.70 10.90 -1.37
CA PRO A 195 -4.24 9.83 -0.50
C PRO A 195 -5.32 8.79 -0.22
N TRP A 196 -4.88 7.57 0.10
CA TRP A 196 -5.71 6.38 0.10
C TRP A 196 -6.98 6.48 0.95
N GLU A 197 -6.91 6.96 2.19
CA GLU A 197 -8.09 7.09 3.05
C GLU A 197 -9.14 8.04 2.46
N GLY A 198 -8.68 9.19 1.96
CA GLY A 198 -9.55 10.21 1.39
C GLY A 198 -10.20 9.80 0.08
N ILE A 199 -9.50 9.04 -0.77
CA ILE A 199 -10.09 8.53 -2.02
C ILE A 199 -10.96 7.29 -1.77
N LEU A 200 -10.63 6.42 -0.82
CA LEU A 200 -11.46 5.28 -0.44
C LEU A 200 -12.83 5.75 0.07
N GLN A 201 -12.88 6.76 0.95
CA GLN A 201 -14.14 7.36 1.40
C GLN A 201 -15.00 7.87 0.24
N LYS A 202 -14.39 8.57 -0.72
CA LYS A 202 -15.12 9.06 -1.90
C LYS A 202 -15.63 7.93 -2.79
N ILE A 203 -14.88 6.84 -2.94
CA ILE A 203 -15.33 5.65 -3.66
C ILE A 203 -16.52 5.02 -2.93
N GLN A 204 -16.47 4.90 -1.59
CA GLN A 204 -17.59 4.40 -0.78
C GLN A 204 -18.84 5.28 -0.90
N GLU A 205 -18.68 6.61 -0.98
CA GLU A 205 -19.78 7.53 -1.28
C GLU A 205 -20.32 7.33 -2.70
N GLY A 206 -19.43 7.14 -3.68
CA GLY A 206 -19.76 6.81 -5.06
C GLY A 206 -20.58 5.53 -5.19
N ASN A 207 -20.19 4.48 -4.46
CA ASN A 207 -20.87 3.19 -4.42
C ASN A 207 -22.32 3.29 -3.96
N LYS A 208 -22.62 4.24 -3.05
CA LYS A 208 -23.96 4.48 -2.49
C LYS A 208 -24.89 5.23 -3.45
N LYS A 209 -24.37 5.84 -4.53
CA LYS A 209 -25.17 6.61 -5.50
C LYS A 209 -26.19 5.74 -6.24
N THR A 210 -25.84 4.49 -6.55
CA THR A 210 -26.70 3.56 -7.28
C THR A 210 -26.65 2.19 -6.61
N LYS A 211 -27.82 1.64 -6.27
CA LYS A 211 -27.91 0.27 -5.74
C LYS A 211 -27.28 -0.70 -6.71
N TRP A 212 -26.55 -1.70 -6.22
CA TRP A 212 -25.82 -2.65 -7.07
C TRP A 212 -26.69 -3.27 -8.18
N LYS A 213 -27.92 -3.68 -7.83
CA LYS A 213 -28.87 -4.26 -8.78
C LYS A 213 -29.32 -3.30 -9.89
N ASP A 214 -29.23 -1.99 -9.68
CA ASP A 214 -29.61 -0.96 -10.65
C ASP A 214 -28.41 -0.46 -11.50
N ARG A 215 -27.19 -0.97 -11.23
CA ARG A 215 -25.99 -0.64 -12.02
C ARG A 215 -26.05 -1.25 -13.42
N ILE A 216 -25.27 -0.64 -14.32
CA ILE A 216 -25.19 -1.06 -15.73
C ILE A 216 -24.69 -2.52 -15.79
N PRO A 217 -25.43 -3.45 -16.44
CA PRO A 217 -25.17 -4.89 -16.39
C PRO A 217 -24.08 -5.35 -17.37
N TYR A 218 -23.06 -4.52 -17.62
CA TYR A 218 -21.94 -4.79 -18.52
C TYR A 218 -20.61 -4.71 -17.78
N ALA A 219 -19.60 -5.42 -18.27
CA ALA A 219 -18.24 -5.24 -17.79
C ALA A 219 -17.68 -3.89 -18.25
N PHE A 220 -16.95 -3.21 -17.38
CA PHE A 220 -16.40 -1.90 -17.68
C PHE A 220 -14.90 -1.84 -17.43
N TRP A 221 -14.19 -1.25 -18.40
CA TRP A 221 -12.80 -0.88 -18.27
C TRP A 221 -12.55 0.48 -18.93
N LYS A 222 -11.77 1.33 -18.27
CA LYS A 222 -11.26 2.57 -18.84
C LYS A 222 -9.77 2.69 -18.51
N GLY A 223 -8.91 2.75 -19.52
CA GLY A 223 -7.46 2.82 -19.31
C GLY A 223 -6.66 3.00 -20.60
N ASN A 224 -5.33 3.10 -20.48
CA ASN A 224 -4.45 3.20 -21.64
C ASN A 224 -4.21 1.79 -22.24
N PRO A 225 -4.66 1.50 -23.47
CA PRO A 225 -4.50 0.17 -24.08
C PRO A 225 -3.10 -0.08 -24.62
N ARG A 226 -2.23 0.95 -24.71
CA ARG A 226 -0.94 0.86 -25.41
C ARG A 226 0.23 0.39 -24.54
N VAL A 227 -0.01 0.12 -23.26
CA VAL A 227 1.06 -0.20 -22.29
C VAL A 227 1.29 -1.70 -22.11
N SER A 228 0.39 -2.55 -22.59
CA SER A 228 0.52 -4.01 -22.53
C SER A 228 -0.29 -4.69 -23.61
N LEU A 229 0.15 -5.89 -24.00
CA LEU A 229 -0.58 -6.72 -24.96
C LEU A 229 -1.98 -7.06 -24.43
N ASN A 230 -2.10 -7.44 -23.15
CA ASN A 230 -3.39 -7.78 -22.55
C ASN A 230 -4.40 -6.63 -22.63
N ARG A 231 -3.98 -5.38 -22.38
CA ARG A 231 -4.88 -4.22 -22.50
C ARG A 231 -5.22 -3.89 -23.95
N TYR A 232 -4.31 -4.12 -24.88
CA TYR A 232 -4.60 -3.97 -26.31
C TYR A 232 -5.64 -5.00 -26.76
N GLU A 233 -5.44 -6.28 -26.43
CA GLU A 233 -6.38 -7.36 -26.75
C GLU A 233 -7.75 -7.14 -26.08
N LEU A 234 -7.78 -6.61 -24.85
CA LEU A 234 -9.02 -6.27 -24.15
C LEU A 234 -9.91 -5.31 -24.96
N THR A 235 -9.32 -4.39 -25.74
CA THR A 235 -10.11 -3.48 -26.59
C THR A 235 -10.94 -4.19 -27.65
N LYS A 236 -10.54 -5.41 -28.03
CA LYS A 236 -11.26 -6.24 -29.01
C LYS A 236 -12.48 -6.93 -28.42
N CYS A 237 -12.65 -6.92 -27.10
CA CYS A 237 -13.83 -7.47 -26.43
C CYS A 237 -15.05 -6.52 -26.46
N ASN A 238 -14.90 -5.31 -26.97
CA ASN A 238 -16.03 -4.40 -27.16
C ASN A 238 -17.01 -4.94 -28.23
N ALA A 239 -18.22 -4.39 -28.26
CA ALA A 239 -19.26 -4.78 -29.22
C ALA A 239 -18.73 -4.76 -30.65
N SER A 240 -19.05 -5.79 -31.42
CA SER A 240 -18.75 -5.85 -32.86
C SER A 240 -20.01 -6.25 -33.63
N SER A 241 -19.97 -6.18 -34.96
CA SER A 241 -21.07 -6.63 -35.81
C SER A 241 -21.44 -8.12 -35.62
N GLN A 242 -20.62 -8.89 -34.90
CA GLN A 242 -20.80 -10.32 -34.66
C GLN A 242 -21.08 -10.69 -33.19
N ASN A 243 -21.01 -9.74 -32.24
CA ASN A 243 -21.19 -10.02 -30.82
C ASN A 243 -21.92 -8.87 -30.09
N ASP A 244 -22.99 -9.22 -29.37
CA ASP A 244 -23.63 -8.31 -28.41
C ASP A 244 -22.61 -7.81 -27.38
N SER A 245 -22.68 -6.52 -27.06
CA SER A 245 -21.76 -5.90 -26.09
C SER A 245 -22.00 -6.50 -24.71
N TYR A 246 -21.09 -7.32 -24.20
CA TYR A 246 -21.04 -7.72 -22.78
C TYR A 246 -20.03 -6.86 -21.99
N ALA A 247 -19.20 -6.11 -22.70
CA ALA A 247 -18.17 -5.25 -22.14
C ALA A 247 -18.14 -3.88 -22.83
N GLN A 248 -17.87 -2.84 -22.04
CA GLN A 248 -17.68 -1.46 -22.45
C GLN A 248 -16.24 -1.05 -22.12
N ILE A 249 -15.38 -1.08 -23.14
CA ILE A 249 -13.94 -0.86 -23.03
C ILE A 249 -13.59 0.50 -23.62
N TYR A 250 -13.10 1.41 -22.78
CA TYR A 250 -12.78 2.79 -23.16
C TYR A 250 -11.29 3.07 -23.09
N SER A 251 -10.74 3.65 -24.15
CA SER A 251 -9.35 4.08 -24.19
C SER A 251 -9.19 5.45 -23.53
N VAL A 252 -8.26 5.55 -22.58
CA VAL A 252 -7.80 6.82 -22.02
C VAL A 252 -6.79 7.45 -22.97
N HIS A 253 -7.09 8.68 -23.38
CA HIS A 253 -6.16 9.55 -24.09
C HIS A 253 -5.57 10.55 -23.09
N TRP A 254 -4.38 10.24 -22.57
CA TRP A 254 -3.73 11.01 -21.50
C TRP A 254 -3.67 12.50 -21.78
N ASP A 255 -3.26 12.92 -22.98
CA ASP A 255 -3.16 14.35 -23.34
C ASP A 255 -4.50 15.08 -23.19
N LYS A 256 -5.61 14.42 -23.53
CA LYS A 256 -6.97 14.99 -23.39
C LYS A 256 -7.42 15.04 -21.93
N GLU A 257 -7.16 13.97 -21.18
CA GLU A 257 -7.53 13.91 -19.76
C GLU A 257 -6.71 14.93 -18.95
N ILE A 258 -5.43 15.10 -19.24
CA ILE A 258 -4.58 16.15 -18.64
C ILE A 258 -5.15 17.54 -18.95
N ALA A 259 -5.50 17.82 -20.22
CA ALA A 259 -6.10 19.10 -20.61
C ALA A 259 -7.46 19.37 -19.92
N GLN A 260 -8.16 18.33 -19.48
CA GLN A 260 -9.43 18.42 -18.77
C GLN A 260 -9.29 18.19 -17.25
N SER A 261 -8.05 18.17 -16.73
CA SER A 261 -7.75 17.91 -15.32
C SER A 261 -8.45 16.66 -14.78
N PHE A 262 -8.47 15.60 -15.59
CA PHE A 262 -9.04 14.28 -15.27
C PHE A 262 -10.52 14.30 -14.83
N ARG A 263 -11.27 15.36 -15.16
CA ARG A 263 -12.70 15.50 -14.76
C ARG A 263 -13.57 14.33 -15.19
N ASN A 264 -13.22 13.67 -16.30
CA ASN A 264 -13.97 12.56 -16.88
C ASN A 264 -13.44 11.18 -16.47
N THR A 265 -12.43 11.11 -15.60
CA THR A 265 -11.79 9.87 -15.15
C THR A 265 -11.58 9.86 -13.63
N LYS A 266 -12.41 10.61 -12.89
CA LYS A 266 -12.44 10.53 -11.43
C LYS A 266 -12.76 9.10 -10.98
N LEU A 267 -12.07 8.62 -9.97
CA LEU A 267 -12.22 7.23 -9.52
C LEU A 267 -13.57 7.03 -8.83
N GLU A 268 -14.03 8.03 -8.06
CA GLU A 268 -15.29 8.02 -7.31
C GLU A 268 -16.56 8.05 -8.19
N ASP A 269 -16.42 8.31 -9.49
CA ASP A 269 -17.53 8.35 -10.45
C ASP A 269 -17.56 7.12 -11.38
N GLN A 270 -16.67 6.15 -11.17
CA GLN A 270 -16.51 4.98 -12.05
C GLN A 270 -17.13 3.68 -11.52
N CYS A 271 -17.83 3.72 -10.39
CA CYS A 271 -18.48 2.56 -9.76
C CYS A 271 -19.95 2.45 -10.23
N THR A 272 -20.18 2.51 -11.54
CA THR A 272 -21.52 2.58 -12.16
C THR A 272 -21.97 1.28 -12.83
N HIS A 273 -21.06 0.31 -12.94
CA HIS A 273 -21.29 -0.99 -13.59
C HIS A 273 -21.27 -2.12 -12.57
N ARG A 274 -22.03 -3.20 -12.85
CA ARG A 274 -22.03 -4.41 -12.01
C ARG A 274 -20.67 -5.12 -12.02
N TYR A 275 -19.92 -5.01 -13.11
CA TYR A 275 -18.64 -5.67 -13.30
C TYR A 275 -17.57 -4.68 -13.71
N LYS A 276 -16.40 -4.76 -13.06
CA LYS A 276 -15.23 -3.94 -13.39
C LYS A 276 -14.09 -4.87 -13.80
N ILE A 277 -13.30 -4.48 -14.79
CA ILE A 277 -12.17 -5.30 -15.24
C ILE A 277 -10.88 -4.74 -14.65
N TYR A 278 -10.07 -5.61 -14.05
CA TYR A 278 -8.68 -5.34 -13.72
C TYR A 278 -7.78 -5.95 -14.79
N ALA A 279 -6.86 -5.14 -15.32
CA ALA A 279 -5.89 -5.55 -16.32
C ALA A 279 -4.55 -4.87 -16.06
N GLU A 280 -3.49 -5.67 -16.01
CA GLU A 280 -2.12 -5.20 -15.81
C GLU A 280 -1.67 -4.19 -16.87
N GLY A 281 -0.87 -3.22 -16.43
CA GLY A 281 -0.23 -2.23 -17.27
C GLY A 281 1.10 -2.76 -17.79
N VAL A 282 2.14 -1.93 -17.74
CA VAL A 282 3.53 -2.37 -17.99
C VAL A 282 3.92 -3.51 -17.02
N ALA A 283 3.41 -3.45 -15.79
CA ALA A 283 3.47 -4.50 -14.77
C ALA A 283 2.15 -4.49 -13.96
N TRP A 284 2.20 -4.61 -12.62
CA TRP A 284 1.03 -4.37 -11.79
C TRP A 284 0.42 -2.99 -12.09
N SER A 285 -0.90 -2.88 -11.96
CA SER A 285 -1.58 -1.61 -12.17
C SER A 285 -2.08 -1.07 -10.85
N VAL A 286 -1.58 0.11 -10.48
CA VAL A 286 -2.03 0.87 -9.30
C VAL A 286 -3.54 1.08 -9.22
N SER A 287 -4.27 0.93 -10.34
CA SER A 287 -5.73 0.95 -10.40
C SER A 287 -6.42 -0.15 -9.59
N GLU A 288 -5.72 -1.23 -9.25
CA GLU A 288 -6.28 -2.45 -8.64
C GLU A 288 -7.15 -2.15 -7.40
N LYS A 289 -6.56 -1.55 -6.36
CA LYS A 289 -7.26 -1.26 -5.10
C LYS A 289 -8.48 -0.36 -5.29
N TYR A 290 -8.42 0.60 -6.21
CA TYR A 290 -9.54 1.49 -6.51
C TYR A 290 -10.67 0.78 -7.26
N ILE A 291 -10.31 -0.16 -8.16
CA ILE A 291 -11.29 -0.96 -8.90
C ILE A 291 -12.02 -1.93 -7.96
N VAL A 292 -11.27 -2.62 -7.09
CA VAL A 292 -11.83 -3.58 -6.13
C VAL A 292 -12.71 -2.88 -5.09
N ALA A 293 -12.42 -1.62 -4.76
CA ALA A 293 -13.23 -0.82 -3.84
C ALA A 293 -14.60 -0.39 -4.41
N CYS A 294 -14.91 -0.62 -5.69
CA CYS A 294 -16.19 -0.21 -6.29
C CYS A 294 -17.39 -1.10 -5.95
N ASP A 295 -17.24 -2.16 -5.14
CA ASP A 295 -18.22 -3.23 -4.85
C ASP A 295 -18.78 -3.97 -6.08
N SER A 296 -18.38 -3.60 -7.29
CA SER A 296 -18.58 -4.33 -8.52
C SER A 296 -17.85 -5.67 -8.43
N MET A 297 -18.42 -6.74 -9.01
CA MET A 297 -17.70 -7.99 -9.17
C MET A 297 -16.51 -7.74 -10.10
N THR A 298 -15.30 -7.76 -9.55
CA THR A 298 -14.10 -7.41 -10.30
C THR A 298 -13.59 -8.62 -11.07
N LEU A 299 -13.41 -8.47 -12.38
CA LEU A 299 -12.91 -9.47 -13.30
C LEU A 299 -11.40 -9.28 -13.47
N PHE A 300 -10.59 -10.16 -12.90
CA PHE A 300 -9.13 -10.08 -12.97
C PHE A 300 -8.66 -10.84 -14.20
N ILE A 301 -8.13 -10.12 -15.20
CA ILE A 301 -7.32 -10.76 -16.24
C ILE A 301 -6.05 -11.28 -15.56
N GLU A 302 -5.85 -12.60 -15.62
CA GLU A 302 -4.82 -13.36 -14.91
C GLU A 302 -3.52 -12.54 -14.71
N PRO A 303 -3.28 -12.06 -13.47
CA PRO A 303 -2.14 -11.19 -13.20
C PRO A 303 -0.83 -11.98 -13.14
N ILE A 304 0.24 -11.41 -13.69
CA ILE A 304 1.60 -11.95 -13.62
C ILE A 304 2.35 -11.36 -12.42
N PHE A 305 2.02 -10.12 -12.09
CA PHE A 305 2.59 -9.35 -11.01
C PHE A 305 1.65 -9.30 -9.81
N TYR A 306 2.22 -9.03 -8.64
CA TYR A 306 1.46 -8.82 -7.42
C TYR A 306 2.02 -7.61 -6.66
N ASP A 307 1.13 -6.89 -5.99
CA ASP A 307 1.49 -5.95 -4.92
C ASP A 307 1.47 -6.67 -3.56
N PHE A 308 1.77 -5.97 -2.47
CA PHE A 308 2.01 -6.56 -1.15
C PHE A 308 0.78 -7.27 -0.56
N PHE A 309 -0.44 -6.86 -0.94
CA PHE A 309 -1.68 -7.45 -0.43
C PHE A 309 -2.35 -8.46 -1.39
N THR A 310 -2.15 -8.31 -2.70
CA THR A 310 -2.91 -9.00 -3.75
C THR A 310 -2.83 -10.53 -3.64
N ARG A 311 -1.69 -11.07 -3.19
CA ARG A 311 -1.49 -12.52 -3.01
C ARG A 311 -2.44 -13.18 -2.01
N SER A 312 -3.11 -12.41 -1.15
CA SER A 312 -4.13 -12.95 -0.23
C SER A 312 -5.57 -12.74 -0.72
N MET A 313 -5.74 -12.23 -1.95
CA MET A 313 -7.04 -12.22 -2.60
C MET A 313 -7.37 -13.59 -3.19
N VAL A 314 -8.56 -14.10 -2.87
CA VAL A 314 -8.97 -15.46 -3.24
C VAL A 314 -9.90 -15.42 -4.46
N PRO A 315 -9.59 -16.14 -5.55
CA PRO A 315 -10.49 -16.25 -6.71
C PRO A 315 -11.87 -16.77 -6.32
N LEU A 316 -12.91 -16.28 -6.99
CA LEU A 316 -14.33 -16.57 -6.75
C LEU A 316 -14.87 -16.16 -5.37
N LYS A 317 -14.02 -15.68 -4.47
CA LYS A 317 -14.40 -15.05 -3.20
C LYS A 317 -14.29 -13.54 -3.30
N HIS A 318 -13.11 -13.02 -3.65
CA HIS A 318 -12.84 -11.56 -3.70
C HIS A 318 -12.92 -11.00 -5.13
N TYR A 319 -12.75 -11.84 -6.15
CA TYR A 319 -12.77 -11.45 -7.56
C TYR A 319 -13.12 -12.63 -8.47
N TRP A 320 -13.41 -12.38 -9.73
CA TRP A 320 -13.64 -13.40 -10.76
C TRP A 320 -12.41 -13.53 -11.68
N PRO A 321 -11.77 -14.72 -11.81
CA PRO A 321 -10.60 -14.88 -12.65
C PRO A 321 -10.96 -14.96 -14.15
N ILE A 322 -10.16 -14.34 -15.00
CA ILE A 322 -10.29 -14.31 -16.46
C ILE A 322 -8.97 -14.77 -17.08
N ARG A 323 -9.00 -15.78 -17.95
CA ARG A 323 -7.79 -16.24 -18.64
C ARG A 323 -7.37 -15.23 -19.69
N ALA A 324 -6.09 -14.90 -19.74
CA ALA A 324 -5.58 -13.92 -20.69
C ALA A 324 -5.79 -14.35 -22.16
N GLN A 325 -5.68 -15.65 -22.46
CA GLN A 325 -5.76 -16.18 -23.83
C GLN A 325 -7.19 -16.24 -24.37
N SER A 326 -8.19 -16.33 -23.49
CA SER A 326 -9.62 -16.44 -23.83
C SER A 326 -10.44 -15.29 -23.22
N MET A 327 -9.81 -14.13 -22.98
CA MET A 327 -10.36 -13.08 -22.11
C MET A 327 -11.76 -12.61 -22.52
N CYS A 328 -12.03 -12.47 -23.82
CA CYS A 328 -13.32 -11.99 -24.32
C CYS A 328 -14.45 -13.00 -24.04
N GLU A 329 -14.19 -14.29 -24.26
CA GLU A 329 -15.15 -15.37 -23.97
C GLU A 329 -15.39 -15.49 -22.47
N ASP A 330 -14.34 -15.42 -21.66
CA ASP A 330 -14.40 -15.52 -20.20
C ASP A 330 -15.13 -14.32 -19.57
N ILE A 331 -14.89 -13.10 -20.08
CA ILE A 331 -15.60 -11.90 -19.62
C ILE A 331 -17.09 -12.02 -19.99
N LYS A 332 -17.40 -12.46 -21.22
CA LYS A 332 -18.79 -12.70 -21.64
C LYS A 332 -19.48 -13.68 -20.69
N TYR A 333 -18.85 -14.83 -20.44
CA TYR A 333 -19.37 -15.84 -19.53
C TYR A 333 -19.60 -15.30 -18.12
N ALA A 334 -18.63 -14.56 -17.56
CA ALA A 334 -18.74 -13.97 -16.23
C ALA A 334 -19.92 -12.98 -16.12
N VAL A 335 -20.13 -12.15 -17.15
CA VAL A 335 -21.21 -11.17 -17.22
C VAL A 335 -22.57 -11.85 -17.36
N GLU A 336 -22.70 -12.84 -18.25
CA GLU A 336 -23.93 -13.63 -18.42
C GLU A 336 -24.29 -14.37 -17.12
N TRP A 337 -23.31 -15.04 -16.51
CA TRP A 337 -23.47 -15.73 -15.24
C TRP A 337 -23.89 -14.77 -14.13
N GLY A 338 -23.22 -13.62 -14.00
CA GLY A 338 -23.50 -12.65 -12.96
C GLY A 338 -24.89 -12.02 -13.12
N ASN A 339 -25.32 -11.78 -14.37
CA ASN A 339 -26.65 -11.22 -14.65
C ASN A 339 -27.77 -12.25 -14.36
N ALA A 340 -27.49 -13.54 -14.54
CA ALA A 340 -28.38 -14.62 -14.12
C ALA A 340 -28.33 -14.91 -12.61
N ASN A 341 -27.26 -14.50 -11.91
CA ASN A 341 -27.03 -14.75 -10.48
C ASN A 341 -26.66 -13.45 -9.73
N PRO A 342 -27.52 -12.42 -9.73
CA PRO A 342 -27.15 -11.08 -9.26
C PRO A 342 -26.71 -11.08 -7.79
N ASP A 343 -27.37 -11.83 -6.91
CA ASP A 343 -27.01 -11.87 -5.49
C ASP A 343 -25.62 -12.50 -5.25
N LYS A 344 -25.23 -13.49 -6.06
CA LYS A 344 -23.91 -14.11 -5.96
C LYS A 344 -22.82 -13.20 -6.52
N ALA A 345 -23.08 -12.54 -7.65
CA ALA A 345 -22.14 -11.58 -8.21
C ALA A 345 -21.93 -10.37 -7.27
N GLU A 346 -23.01 -9.85 -6.68
CA GLU A 346 -22.93 -8.80 -5.65
C GLU A 346 -22.11 -9.27 -4.44
N ALA A 347 -22.28 -10.52 -3.99
CA ALA A 347 -21.52 -11.06 -2.87
C ALA A 347 -20.00 -11.13 -3.15
N ILE A 348 -19.59 -11.51 -4.36
CA ILE A 348 -18.16 -11.53 -4.75
C ILE A 348 -17.60 -10.10 -4.76
N GLY A 349 -18.32 -9.16 -5.38
CA GLY A 349 -17.91 -7.75 -5.42
C GLY A 349 -17.79 -7.13 -4.02
N LYS A 350 -18.77 -7.36 -3.16
CA LYS A 350 -18.74 -6.93 -1.75
C LYS A 350 -17.59 -7.56 -0.98
N ALA A 351 -17.35 -8.86 -1.13
CA ALA A 351 -16.25 -9.52 -0.44
C ALA A 351 -14.87 -8.99 -0.89
N GLY A 352 -14.72 -8.60 -2.16
CA GLY A 352 -13.54 -7.87 -2.64
C GLY A 352 -13.38 -6.50 -1.97
N THR A 353 -14.45 -5.71 -1.91
CA THR A 353 -14.43 -4.41 -1.23
C THR A 353 -14.18 -4.55 0.27
N SER A 354 -14.84 -5.49 0.96
CA SER A 354 -14.59 -5.79 2.38
C SER A 354 -13.13 -6.16 2.63
N PHE A 355 -12.51 -6.96 1.76
CA PHE A 355 -11.08 -7.25 1.88
C PHE A 355 -10.23 -5.98 1.88
N ILE A 356 -10.51 -5.04 0.97
CA ILE A 356 -9.79 -3.76 0.87
C ILE A 356 -10.07 -2.87 2.09
N GLU A 357 -11.33 -2.73 2.50
CA GLU A 357 -11.73 -1.86 3.61
C GLU A 357 -11.20 -2.35 4.96
N GLU A 358 -11.26 -3.66 5.20
CA GLU A 358 -10.87 -4.26 6.47
C GLU A 358 -9.36 -4.44 6.59
N ASN A 359 -8.68 -4.76 5.49
CA ASN A 359 -7.26 -5.15 5.54
C ASN A 359 -6.30 -4.09 5.01
N LEU A 360 -6.77 -3.05 4.31
CA LEU A 360 -5.90 -2.09 3.64
C LEU A 360 -6.01 -0.67 4.22
N SER A 361 -6.35 -0.52 5.51
CA SER A 361 -6.29 0.78 6.19
C SER A 361 -4.85 1.33 6.22
N MET A 362 -4.66 2.66 6.34
CA MET A 362 -3.30 3.21 6.46
C MET A 362 -2.55 2.69 7.69
N LYS A 363 -3.25 2.32 8.77
CA LYS A 363 -2.64 1.60 9.89
C LYS A 363 -1.98 0.30 9.42
N TYR A 364 -2.68 -0.54 8.65
CA TYR A 364 -2.09 -1.79 8.16
C TYR A 364 -1.04 -1.57 7.06
N VAL A 365 -1.11 -0.49 6.29
CA VAL A 365 -0.02 -0.10 5.37
C VAL A 365 1.26 0.21 6.16
N TYR A 366 1.17 1.04 7.20
CA TYR A 366 2.32 1.36 8.05
C TYR A 366 2.80 0.15 8.86
N ASP A 367 1.90 -0.69 9.38
CA ASP A 367 2.28 -1.90 10.12
C ASP A 367 2.99 -2.91 9.20
N TYR A 368 2.57 -3.01 7.92
CA TYR A 368 3.26 -3.85 6.94
C TYR A 368 4.68 -3.33 6.71
N MET A 369 4.84 -2.02 6.50
CA MET A 369 6.15 -1.40 6.36
C MET A 369 7.01 -1.60 7.62
N PHE A 370 6.43 -1.46 8.82
CA PHE A 370 7.10 -1.69 10.10
C PHE A 370 7.69 -3.10 10.15
N HIS A 371 6.87 -4.12 9.90
CA HIS A 371 7.29 -5.53 9.99
C HIS A 371 8.29 -5.88 8.90
N LEU A 372 8.06 -5.41 7.67
CA LEU A 372 8.98 -5.64 6.55
C LEU A 372 10.37 -5.04 6.83
N LEU A 373 10.43 -3.77 7.23
CA LEU A 373 11.70 -3.09 7.51
C LEU A 373 12.41 -3.69 8.73
N THR A 374 11.66 -4.07 9.77
CA THR A 374 12.22 -4.73 10.96
C THR A 374 12.78 -6.11 10.64
N ALA A 375 12.05 -6.93 9.88
CA ALA A 375 12.51 -8.25 9.45
C ALA A 375 13.72 -8.14 8.52
N TYR A 376 13.70 -7.18 7.59
CA TYR A 376 14.80 -6.87 6.69
C TYR A 376 16.07 -6.45 7.45
N ALA A 377 15.96 -5.53 8.42
CA ALA A 377 17.10 -5.05 9.19
C ALA A 377 17.80 -6.17 9.96
N ARG A 378 17.05 -7.15 10.49
CA ARG A 378 17.60 -8.35 11.18
C ARG A 378 18.46 -9.24 10.29
N LEU A 379 18.30 -9.14 8.96
CA LEU A 379 19.10 -9.90 8.00
C LEU A 379 20.43 -9.21 7.68
N SER A 380 20.61 -7.92 8.05
CA SER A 380 21.85 -7.20 7.81
C SER A 380 23.03 -7.83 8.55
N ARG A 381 24.18 -7.91 7.88
CA ARG A 381 25.47 -8.42 8.42
C ARG A 381 26.53 -7.34 8.52
N PHE A 382 26.11 -6.08 8.50
CA PHE A 382 26.96 -4.92 8.58
C PHE A 382 26.22 -3.77 9.28
N GLU A 383 26.97 -2.79 9.77
CA GLU A 383 26.40 -1.55 10.32
C GLU A 383 26.00 -0.61 9.18
N PRO A 384 24.76 -0.07 9.17
CA PRO A 384 24.33 0.92 8.19
C PRO A 384 25.22 2.16 8.24
N THR A 385 25.60 2.66 7.07
CA THR A 385 26.42 3.86 6.96
C THR A 385 25.79 4.84 5.98
N ILE A 386 25.91 6.14 6.29
CA ILE A 386 25.47 7.20 5.39
C ILE A 386 26.40 7.18 4.17
N PRO A 387 25.90 6.92 2.95
CA PRO A 387 26.75 6.89 1.77
C PRO A 387 27.31 8.29 1.48
N VAL A 388 28.48 8.36 0.84
CA VAL A 388 29.04 9.64 0.37
C VAL A 388 28.01 10.34 -0.53
N GLY A 389 27.69 11.60 -0.20
CA GLY A 389 26.66 12.40 -0.86
C GLY A 389 25.24 12.17 -0.34
N GLY A 390 25.05 11.34 0.69
CA GLY A 390 23.76 11.17 1.37
C GLY A 390 23.37 12.42 2.16
N VAL A 391 22.10 12.81 2.06
CA VAL A 391 21.54 14.00 2.72
C VAL A 391 20.49 13.59 3.74
N LYS A 392 20.40 14.31 4.87
CA LYS A 392 19.32 14.12 5.85
C LYS A 392 17.99 14.53 5.20
N ILE A 393 16.95 13.71 5.37
CA ILE A 393 15.60 13.97 4.84
C ILE A 393 14.55 13.89 5.95
N CYS A 394 13.49 14.69 5.83
CA CYS A 394 12.47 14.90 6.86
C CYS A 394 11.14 15.34 6.23
N SER A 395 10.06 15.37 7.01
CA SER A 395 8.72 15.69 6.49
C SER A 395 8.59 17.13 5.98
N GLU A 396 9.59 17.98 6.20
CA GLU A 396 9.67 19.31 5.62
C GLU A 396 9.86 19.29 4.09
N ILE A 397 10.08 18.12 3.46
CA ILE A 397 9.97 17.98 1.99
C ILE A 397 8.60 18.45 1.45
N ALA A 398 7.54 18.38 2.26
CA ALA A 398 6.24 18.92 1.87
C ALA A 398 6.29 20.45 1.64
N CYS A 399 7.13 21.17 2.39
CA CYS A 399 7.29 22.62 2.26
C CYS A 399 7.96 23.07 0.94
N SER A 400 8.59 22.13 0.22
CA SER A 400 9.20 22.38 -1.10
C SER A 400 8.30 21.96 -2.26
N MET A 401 7.12 21.43 -1.98
CA MET A 401 6.12 21.07 -2.98
C MET A 401 5.07 22.17 -3.04
N ASP A 402 4.36 22.25 -4.18
CA ASP A 402 3.27 23.19 -4.38
C ASP A 402 1.99 22.45 -4.80
N GLY A 403 0.84 23.10 -4.67
CA GLY A 403 -0.44 22.65 -5.24
C GLY A 403 -0.88 21.27 -4.73
N LEU A 404 -1.27 20.37 -5.65
CA LEU A 404 -1.79 19.05 -5.27
C LEU A 404 -0.76 18.18 -4.56
N TRP A 405 0.53 18.33 -4.89
CA TRP A 405 1.59 17.56 -4.24
C TRP A 405 1.71 17.94 -2.76
N GLU A 406 1.82 19.23 -2.46
CA GLU A 406 1.83 19.73 -1.08
C GLU A 406 0.57 19.30 -0.32
N GLN A 407 -0.60 19.50 -0.94
CA GLN A 407 -1.88 19.15 -0.35
C GLN A 407 -1.95 17.67 0.05
N TYR A 408 -1.51 16.77 -0.82
CA TYR A 408 -1.59 15.32 -0.57
C TYR A 408 -0.56 14.84 0.46
N LEU A 409 0.63 15.44 0.49
CA LEU A 409 1.59 15.19 1.57
C LEU A 409 0.99 15.63 2.92
N ILE A 410 0.46 16.85 3.01
CA ILE A 410 -0.13 17.37 4.26
C ILE A 410 -1.37 16.58 4.70
N GLU A 411 -2.22 16.17 3.75
CA GLU A 411 -3.42 15.35 3.98
C GLU A 411 -3.06 13.96 4.52
N SER A 412 -2.00 13.33 4.00
CA SER A 412 -1.52 12.02 4.44
C SER A 412 -0.51 12.06 5.59
N MET A 413 -0.31 13.22 6.22
CA MET A 413 0.67 13.41 7.27
C MET A 413 0.23 12.76 8.58
N VAL A 414 1.10 11.92 9.16
CA VAL A 414 0.92 11.43 10.53
C VAL A 414 1.04 12.60 11.49
N LYS A 415 -0.01 12.84 12.29
CA LYS A 415 -0.13 14.01 13.17
C LYS A 415 0.35 13.75 14.60
N SER A 416 0.46 12.50 15.03
CA SER A 416 0.95 12.12 16.36
C SER A 416 1.55 10.71 16.30
N PRO A 417 2.39 10.31 17.28
CA PRO A 417 2.71 8.90 17.50
C PRO A 417 1.45 8.04 17.61
N SER A 418 1.59 6.74 17.32
CA SER A 418 0.51 5.78 17.59
C SER A 418 0.40 5.52 19.09
N ASP A 419 -0.83 5.56 19.60
CA ASP A 419 -1.17 5.16 20.97
C ASP A 419 -1.23 3.62 21.12
N THR A 420 -1.11 2.88 20.01
CA THR A 420 -1.14 1.41 19.96
C THR A 420 0.10 0.85 19.27
N PRO A 421 0.59 -0.32 19.68
CA PRO A 421 1.67 -0.99 18.97
C PRO A 421 1.26 -1.41 17.55
N PRO A 422 2.25 -1.69 16.67
CA PRO A 422 1.99 -2.38 15.40
C PRO A 422 1.22 -3.68 15.65
N CYS A 423 0.37 -4.08 14.70
CA CYS A 423 -0.36 -5.35 14.77
C CYS A 423 0.58 -6.56 14.99
N THR A 424 0.05 -7.65 15.52
CA THR A 424 0.83 -8.88 15.75
C THR A 424 0.88 -9.70 14.46
N MET A 425 2.08 -10.06 14.03
CA MET A 425 2.28 -10.90 12.83
C MET A 425 1.60 -12.27 12.99
N PRO A 426 0.88 -12.76 11.96
CA PRO A 426 0.40 -14.14 11.96
C PRO A 426 1.57 -15.14 11.88
N SER A 427 1.34 -16.38 12.28
CA SER A 427 2.32 -17.46 12.14
C SER A 427 2.77 -17.61 10.68
N PRO A 428 4.05 -17.92 10.40
CA PRO A 428 4.50 -18.24 9.05
C PRO A 428 3.69 -19.39 8.44
N TYR A 429 3.61 -19.46 7.11
CA TYR A 429 3.10 -20.66 6.42
C TYR A 429 4.00 -21.86 6.77
N ASP A 430 3.39 -23.03 6.96
CA ASP A 430 4.13 -24.28 7.10
C ASP A 430 4.86 -24.56 5.77
N GLU A 431 6.06 -25.17 5.83
CA GLU A 431 6.92 -25.34 4.64
C GLU A 431 6.20 -26.12 3.51
N ASP A 432 5.23 -26.98 3.86
CA ASP A 432 4.44 -27.80 2.93
C ASP A 432 3.32 -27.02 2.20
N GLU A 433 2.88 -25.84 2.67
CA GLU A 433 1.82 -25.06 2.01
C GLU A 433 2.33 -24.19 0.85
N THR A 434 3.65 -24.02 0.74
CA THR A 434 4.26 -23.10 -0.25
C THR A 434 4.53 -23.72 -1.62
N GLU A 435 4.37 -25.04 -1.78
CA GLU A 435 4.55 -25.71 -3.08
C GLU A 435 3.33 -25.66 -4.00
N GLU A 436 2.14 -25.26 -3.51
CA GLU A 436 0.89 -25.28 -4.27
C GLU A 436 0.31 -23.91 -4.68
N SER A 437 1.00 -22.78 -4.41
CA SER A 437 0.49 -21.41 -4.71
C SER A 437 1.13 -20.68 -5.92
#